data_AF-F2NRB4-F1
#
_entry.id   AF-F2NRB4-F1
#
_cell.length_a   1.000
_cell.length_b   1.000
_cell.length_c   1.000
_cell.angle_alpha   90.00
_cell.angle_beta   90.00
_cell.angle_gamma   90.00
#
_symmetry.space_group_name_H-M   'P 1'
#
loop_
_entity.id
_entity.type
_entity.pdbx_description
1 polymer ?
#
loop_
_entity_poly.entity_id
_entity_poly.type
_entity_poly.pdbx_seq_one_letter_code
_entity_poly.pdbx_strand_id
1 'polypeptide(L)' 'MRFKLVTGSDPELFEERLNRFVESLPEDAIVVDVKLTATQAGEGVTYAALVQYKRVEPWQE' A
#
# COMPACT_ATOMS: atom_id res chain seq x y z
N MET A 1 10.28 -3.79 10.19
CA MET A 1 9.61 -3.49 8.90
C MET A 1 8.30 -4.23 8.81
N ARG A 2 7.30 -3.64 8.16
CA ARG A 2 5.97 -4.22 7.94
C ARG A 2 5.60 -4.08 6.47
N PHE A 3 4.79 -5.01 5.99
CA PHE A 3 4.32 -5.04 4.61
C PHE A 3 2.79 -5.14 4.58
N LYS A 4 2.17 -4.45 3.64
CA LYS A 4 0.75 -4.57 3.32
C LYS A 4 0.60 -4.79 1.83
N LEU A 5 -0.12 -5.84 1.46
CA LEU A 5 -0.59 -6.04 0.09
C LEU A 5 -1.99 -5.45 -0.04
N VAL A 6 -2.16 -4.56 -1.01
CA VAL A 6 -3.46 -4.02 -1.44
C VAL A 6 -3.70 -4.53 -2.85
N THR A 7 -4.91 -5.04 -3.12
CA THR A 7 -5.29 -5.54 -4.45
C THR A 7 -6.68 -5.06 -4.87
N GLY A 8 -6.92 -5.04 -6.18
CA GLY A 8 -8.22 -4.72 -6.76
C GLY A 8 -8.30 -5.12 -8.22
N SER A 9 -9.50 -5.43 -8.70
CA SER A 9 -9.78 -5.70 -10.12
C SER A 9 -10.39 -4.50 -10.85
N ASP A 10 -10.71 -3.45 -10.09
CA ASP A 10 -11.19 -2.16 -10.57
C ASP A 10 -10.16 -1.08 -10.15
N PRO A 11 -9.73 -0.20 -11.06
CA PRO A 11 -8.66 0.76 -10.79
C PRO A 11 -9.07 1.81 -9.75
N GLU A 12 -10.30 2.32 -9.80
CA GLU A 12 -10.78 3.36 -8.87
C GLU A 12 -10.89 2.78 -7.45
N LEU A 13 -11.45 1.59 -7.33
CA LEU A 13 -11.57 0.90 -6.05
C LEU A 13 -10.20 0.47 -5.49
N PHE A 14 -9.24 0.12 -6.35
CA PHE A 14 -7.87 -0.17 -5.95
C PHE A 14 -7.19 1.08 -5.36
N GLU A 15 -7.33 2.23 -6.03
CA GLU A 15 -6.80 3.50 -5.56
C GLU A 15 -7.41 3.91 -4.22
N GLU A 16 -8.75 3.84 -4.08
CA GLU A 16 -9.44 4.14 -2.82
C GLU A 16 -8.91 3.27 -1.67
N ARG A 17 -8.72 1.97 -1.90
CA ARG A 17 -8.19 1.04 -0.89
C ARG A 17 -6.74 1.36 -0.51
N LEU A 18 -5.92 1.74 -1.48
CA LEU A 18 -4.54 2.13 -1.23
C LEU A 18 -4.48 3.41 -0.40
N ASN A 19 -5.26 4.43 -0.78
CA ASN A 19 -5.35 5.69 -0.06
C ASN A 19 -5.85 5.47 1.37
N ARG A 20 -6.93 4.71 1.55
CA ARG A 20 -7.45 4.36 2.89
C ARG A 20 -6.41 3.64 3.73
N PHE A 21 -5.60 2.76 3.14
CA PHE A 21 -4.54 2.10 3.88
C PHE A 21 -3.47 3.10 4.34
N VAL A 22 -2.99 3.98 3.45
CA VAL A 22 -2.00 5.00 3.77
C VAL A 22 -2.51 5.95 4.85
N GLU A 23 -3.77 6.40 4.75
CA GLU A 23 -4.43 7.26 5.75
C GLU A 23 -4.62 6.55 7.10
N SER A 24 -4.78 5.23 7.10
CA SER A 24 -4.90 4.44 8.34
C SER A 24 -3.56 4.24 9.06
N LEU A 25 -2.44 4.64 8.45
CA LEU A 25 -1.14 4.51 9.09
C LEU A 25 -1.04 5.45 10.29
N PRO A 26 -0.47 4.99 11.41
CA PRO A 26 -0.26 5.85 12.57
C PRO A 26 0.75 6.95 12.23
N GLU A 27 0.69 8.08 12.95
CA GLU A 27 1.56 9.25 12.69
C GLU A 27 3.06 8.93 12.81
N ASP A 28 3.40 7.91 13.60
CA ASP A 28 4.77 7.40 13.79
C ASP A 28 5.22 6.43 12.68
N ALA A 29 4.40 6.20 11.65
CA ALA A 29 4.75 5.33 10.53
C ALA A 29 5.20 6.11 9.30
N ILE A 30 6.27 5.59 8.68
CA ILE A 30 6.81 6.08 7.41
C ILE A 30 6.68 4.98 6.36
N VAL A 31 6.11 5.32 5.20
CA VAL A 31 6.15 4.49 4.01
C VAL A 31 7.56 4.52 3.43
N VAL A 32 8.16 3.34 3.26
CA VAL A 32 9.54 3.17 2.80
C VAL A 32 9.58 2.89 1.30
N ASP A 33 8.66 2.07 0.81
CA ASP A 33 8.61 1.67 -0.61
C ASP A 33 7.18 1.26 -0.99
N VAL A 34 6.81 1.47 -2.25
CA VAL A 34 5.55 1.00 -2.83
C VAL A 34 5.85 0.34 -4.17
N LYS A 35 5.62 -0.97 -4.26
CA LYS A 35 5.78 -1.72 -5.52
C LYS A 35 4.42 -1.99 -6.13
N LEU A 36 4.18 -1.42 -7.30
CA LEU A 36 2.94 -1.57 -8.06
C LEU A 36 3.11 -2.62 -9.16
N THR A 37 2.07 -3.41 -9.37
CA THR A 37 1.96 -4.31 -10.52
C THR A 37 0.53 -4.35 -11.02
N ALA A 38 0.37 -4.51 -12.32
CA ALA A 38 -0.90 -4.79 -12.97
C ALA A 38 -0.71 -6.01 -13.87
N THR A 39 -1.57 -7.01 -13.71
CA THR A 39 -1.48 -8.27 -14.45
C THR A 39 -2.84 -8.60 -15.03
N GLN A 40 -2.87 -9.05 -16.29
CA GLN A 40 -4.09 -9.63 -16.86
C GLN A 40 -4.42 -10.96 -16.17
N ALA A 41 -5.64 -11.09 -15.67
CA ALA A 41 -6.18 -12.29 -15.05
C ALA A 41 -7.51 -12.64 -15.74
N GLY A 42 -7.46 -13.56 -16.70
CA GLY A 42 -8.61 -13.87 -17.56
C GLY A 42 -8.97 -12.67 -18.45
N GLU A 43 -10.24 -12.27 -18.44
CA GLU A 43 -10.72 -11.08 -19.18
C GLU A 43 -10.53 -9.75 -18.40
N GLY A 44 -10.03 -9.81 -17.16
CA GLY A 44 -9.86 -8.63 -16.30
C GLY A 44 -8.39 -8.25 -16.07
N VAL A 45 -8.18 -7.05 -15.51
CA VAL A 45 -6.88 -6.62 -14.99
C VAL A 45 -6.92 -6.68 -13.47
N THR A 46 -5.90 -7.27 -12.85
CA THR A 46 -5.69 -7.23 -11.40
C THR A 46 -4.56 -6.28 -11.09
N TYR A 47 -4.85 -5.30 -10.25
CA TYR A 47 -3.91 -4.34 -9.69
C TYR A 47 -3.46 -4.80 -8.30
N ALA A 48 -2.18 -4.62 -8.00
CA ALA A 48 -1.62 -4.89 -6.70
C ALA A 48 -0.56 -3.85 -6.32
N ALA A 49 -0.57 -3.44 -5.05
CA ALA A 49 0.46 -2.62 -4.42
C ALA A 49 1.00 -3.35 -3.20
N LEU A 50 2.31 -3.62 -3.19
CA LEU A 50 3.02 -4.03 -1.99
C LEU A 50 3.62 -2.79 -1.33
N VAL A 51 3.02 -2.37 -0.22
CA VAL A 51 3.47 -1.22 0.57
C VAL A 51 4.37 -1.70 1.70
N GLN A 52 5.61 -1.22 1.70
CA GLN A 52 6.56 -1.40 2.79
C GLN A 52 6.53 -0.16 3.69
N TYR A 53 6.37 -0.37 5.00
CA TYR A 53 6.34 0.71 5.97
C TYR A 53 7.07 0.32 7.27
N LYS A 54 7.50 1.30 8.04
CA LYS A 54 8.09 1.10 9.36
C LYS A 54 7.55 2.14 10.32
N ARG A 55 7.40 1.75 11.59
CA ARG A 55 7.30 2.73 12.67
C ARG A 55 8.69 3.27 12.98
N VAL A 56 8.78 4.55 13.25
CA VAL A 56 9.99 5.20 13.72
C VAL A 56 9.80 5.67 15.15
N GLU A 57 10.86 5.57 15.93
CA GLU A 57 10.89 6.17 17.25
C GLU A 57 11.25 7.66 17.11
N PRO A 58 10.69 8.53 17.97
CA PRO A 58 11.12 9.92 18.04
C PRO A 58 12.62 9.96 18.37
N TRP A 59 13.32 10.89 17.74
CA TRP A 59 14.75 11.08 18.00
C TRP A 59 14.98 11.34 19.50
N GLN A 60 15.81 10.53 20.14
CA GLN A 60 16.23 10.70 21.54
C GLN A 60 17.64 11.30 21.51
N GLU A 61 17.81 12.45 22.17
CA GLU A 61 19.10 13.15 22.36
C GLU A 61 20.12 12.36 23.16
#